data_AF-A0A409Y4F4-F1
#
_entry.id   AF-A0A409Y4F4-F1
#
_cell.length_a   1.000
_cell.length_b   1.000
_cell.length_c   1.000
_cell.angle_alpha   90.00
_cell.angle_beta   90.00
_cell.angle_gamma   90.00
#
_symmetry.space_group_name_H-M   'P 1'
#
loop_
_entity.id
_entity.type
_entity.pdbx_description
1 polymer ?
#
loop_
_entity_poly.entity_id
_entity_poly.type
_entity_poly.pdbx_seq_one_letter_code
_entity_poly.pdbx_strand_id
1 'polypeptide(L)'
;MSTIELAAFPEELLEGIFKYCVVAPLSAQQFRRICTPLFYHILHLSSPNQLHRLLSSSLRPNPHYASHIRRIVFGGVWAEGGELLRMAGGSVRLLDVMLDTTQFGPGLGLGVSGSGHGQVRDLDAEEFCEGLREVRGLTHLVVRKPGHVYLTQAKPRYVLAEVARAVEGWDELVRIFSFPFVRRRSAQC
;
A
#
# COMPACT_ATOMS: atom_id res chain seq x y z
N MET A 1 45.87 4.11 -8.15
CA MET A 1 44.51 4.46 -7.67
C MET A 1 43.54 3.99 -8.73
N SER A 2 42.95 2.82 -8.53
CA SER A 2 42.23 2.08 -9.56
C SER A 2 40.77 2.52 -9.64
N THR A 3 40.36 2.85 -10.86
CA THR A 3 39.03 3.29 -11.32
C THR A 3 38.06 2.09 -11.39
N ILE A 4 36.81 2.29 -10.97
CA ILE A 4 35.73 1.29 -11.01
C ILE A 4 34.81 1.57 -12.20
N GLU A 5 34.56 0.57 -13.05
CA GLU A 5 33.66 0.63 -14.21
C GLU A 5 32.18 0.44 -13.83
N LEU A 6 31.33 1.34 -14.32
CA LEU A 6 29.90 1.50 -14.02
C LEU A 6 28.96 0.72 -14.96
N ALA A 7 29.50 -0.11 -15.84
CA ALA A 7 28.78 -0.69 -16.98
C ALA A 7 27.96 -1.96 -16.67
N ALA A 8 27.92 -2.43 -15.41
CA ALA A 8 27.23 -3.67 -15.02
C ALA A 8 25.86 -3.45 -14.32
N PHE A 9 25.34 -2.22 -14.29
CA PHE A 9 24.16 -1.86 -13.48
C PHE A 9 22.86 -1.71 -14.30
N PRO A 10 21.74 -2.36 -13.88
CA PRO A 10 20.43 -2.22 -14.53
C PRO A 10 19.74 -0.86 -14.24
N GLU A 11 18.99 -0.36 -15.22
CA GLU A 11 18.54 1.03 -15.38
C GLU A 11 17.59 1.61 -14.30
N GLU A 12 17.05 0.80 -13.38
CA GLU A 12 16.27 1.30 -12.23
C GLU A 12 17.14 2.08 -11.22
N LEU A 13 18.45 1.88 -11.24
CA LEU A 13 19.41 2.71 -10.48
C LEU A 13 19.46 4.16 -10.93
N LEU A 14 18.84 4.46 -12.06
CA LEU A 14 18.75 5.81 -12.61
C LEU A 14 17.43 6.51 -12.26
N GLU A 15 16.44 5.85 -11.65
CA GLU A 15 15.29 6.46 -10.96
C GLU A 15 15.60 6.72 -9.48
N GLY A 16 16.08 7.87 -9.08
CA GLY A 16 16.35 9.03 -9.89
C GLY A 16 16.74 10.15 -8.99
N ILE A 17 18.02 10.41 -8.80
CA ILE A 17 18.51 11.62 -8.14
C ILE A 17 18.06 11.77 -6.66
N PHE A 18 17.09 11.01 -6.14
CA PHE A 18 16.41 11.09 -4.85
C PHE A 18 16.91 10.14 -3.74
N LYS A 19 18.00 9.37 -3.81
CA LYS A 19 19.21 9.44 -4.66
C LYS A 19 20.03 10.76 -4.49
N TYR A 20 19.82 11.48 -3.37
CA TYR A 20 20.68 12.59 -2.86
C TYR A 20 21.17 12.44 -1.40
N CYS A 21 20.65 11.52 -0.58
CA CYS A 21 21.02 11.46 0.86
C CYS A 21 21.56 10.11 1.35
N VAL A 22 21.65 9.10 0.49
CA VAL A 22 22.15 7.80 0.91
C VAL A 22 23.65 7.75 0.58
N VAL A 23 24.47 7.64 1.61
CA VAL A 23 25.93 7.47 1.61
C VAL A 23 26.81 8.74 1.58
N ALA A 24 26.65 9.59 2.60
CA ALA A 24 27.81 9.77 3.48
C ALA A 24 27.58 8.81 4.67
N PRO A 25 28.61 8.10 5.19
CA PRO A 25 28.41 7.28 6.37
C PRO A 25 28.08 8.22 7.52
N LEU A 26 26.79 8.33 7.87
CA LEU A 26 26.34 9.02 9.08
C LEU A 26 26.72 8.13 10.27
N SER A 27 28.03 8.09 10.56
CA SER A 27 28.66 7.36 11.65
C SER A 27 28.23 7.86 13.03
N ALA A 28 27.42 8.90 13.10
CA ALA A 28 26.87 9.44 14.34
C ALA A 28 25.42 8.96 14.54
N GLN A 29 25.20 8.17 15.60
CA GLN A 29 23.89 7.70 16.08
C GLN A 29 22.82 8.81 16.17
N GLN A 30 23.25 10.08 16.34
CA GLN A 30 22.39 11.26 16.37
C GLN A 30 21.66 11.51 15.05
N PHE A 31 22.32 11.36 13.91
CA PHE A 31 21.66 11.57 12.61
C PHE A 31 20.63 10.49 12.32
N ARG A 32 20.89 9.24 12.75
CA ARG A 32 19.89 8.17 12.65
C ARG A 32 18.60 8.53 13.39
N ARG A 33 18.68 9.13 14.58
CA ARG A 33 17.49 9.58 15.34
C ARG A 33 16.69 10.67 14.62
N ILE A 34 17.37 11.59 13.93
CA ILE A 34 16.71 12.71 13.25
C ILE A 34 16.10 12.28 11.91
N CYS A 35 16.79 11.42 11.16
CA CYS A 35 16.34 11.04 9.81
C CYS A 35 15.31 9.91 9.81
N THR A 36 15.29 9.03 10.82
CA THR A 36 14.36 7.89 10.86
C THR A 36 12.89 8.31 10.73
N PRO A 37 12.38 9.31 11.47
CA PRO A 37 11.00 9.75 11.31
C PRO A 37 10.69 10.28 9.90
N LEU A 38 11.68 10.92 9.25
CA LEU A 38 11.51 11.48 7.90
C LEU A 38 11.45 10.39 6.83
N PHE A 39 12.25 9.33 6.96
CA PHE A 39 12.28 8.22 5.99
C PHE A 39 11.03 7.35 6.03
N TYR A 40 10.47 7.10 7.21
CA TYR A 40 9.26 6.26 7.34
C TYR A 40 7.96 7.06 7.24
N HIS A 41 8.03 8.39 7.07
CA HIS A 41 6.85 9.25 7.06
C HIS A 41 5.85 8.89 5.96
N ILE A 42 6.35 8.56 4.76
CA ILE A 42 5.54 8.24 3.57
C ILE A 42 5.99 6.90 2.99
N LEU A 43 5.08 5.94 2.94
CA LEU A 43 5.31 4.64 2.32
C LEU A 43 4.54 4.52 1.01
N HIS A 44 5.26 4.25 -0.06
CA HIS A 44 4.70 3.90 -1.36
C HIS A 44 4.96 2.43 -1.64
N LEU A 45 3.89 1.64 -1.65
CA LEU A 45 3.93 0.20 -1.84
C LEU A 45 3.26 -0.12 -3.16
N SER A 46 4.04 -0.43 -4.19
CA SER A 46 3.52 -0.76 -5.52
C SER A 46 3.33 -2.26 -5.73
N SER A 47 3.96 -3.09 -4.89
CA SER A 47 4.01 -4.54 -5.03
C SER A 47 3.92 -5.25 -3.68
N PRO A 48 3.27 -6.42 -3.60
CA PRO A 48 3.22 -7.22 -2.38
C PRO A 48 4.62 -7.69 -1.93
N ASN A 49 5.53 -7.97 -2.87
CA ASN A 49 6.90 -8.36 -2.53
C ASN A 49 7.69 -7.24 -1.84
N GLN A 50 7.41 -5.98 -2.22
CA GLN A 50 8.02 -4.81 -1.58
C GLN A 50 7.54 -4.68 -0.13
N LEU A 51 6.23 -4.87 0.09
CA LEU A 51 5.64 -4.88 1.42
C LEU A 51 6.20 -6.03 2.28
N HIS A 52 6.27 -7.23 1.74
CA HIS A 52 6.84 -8.39 2.42
C HIS A 52 8.27 -8.13 2.89
N ARG A 53 9.12 -7.57 2.01
CA ARG A 53 10.49 -7.20 2.35
C ARG A 53 10.51 -6.14 3.44
N LEU A 54 9.72 -5.07 3.32
CA LEU A 54 9.65 -4.02 4.33
C LEU A 54 9.25 -4.55 5.72
N LEU A 55 8.24 -5.42 5.77
CA LEU A 55 7.78 -6.04 7.02
C LEU A 55 8.86 -6.95 7.60
N SER A 56 9.38 -7.88 6.81
CA SER A 56 10.37 -8.87 7.26
C SER A 56 11.72 -8.26 7.63
N SER A 57 12.23 -7.29 6.86
CA SER A 57 13.57 -6.73 7.07
C SER A 57 13.62 -5.58 8.09
N SER A 58 12.53 -4.81 8.22
CA SER A 58 12.59 -3.52 8.89
C SER A 58 11.56 -3.36 9.99
N LEU A 59 10.26 -3.57 9.70
CA LEU A 59 9.20 -3.26 10.65
C LEU A 59 9.00 -4.32 11.73
N ARG A 60 9.00 -5.62 11.39
CA ARG A 60 8.86 -6.71 12.39
C ARG A 60 10.01 -6.72 13.41
N PRO A 61 11.29 -6.58 13.01
CA PRO A 61 12.39 -6.50 13.97
C PRO A 61 12.36 -5.21 14.82
N ASN A 62 11.76 -4.13 14.31
CA ASN A 62 11.76 -2.81 14.94
C ASN A 62 10.37 -2.15 14.85
N PRO A 63 9.38 -2.60 15.65
CA PRO A 63 8.00 -2.16 15.52
C PRO A 63 7.80 -0.67 15.83
N HIS A 64 8.71 -0.06 16.59
CA HIS A 64 8.67 1.37 16.91
C HIS A 64 8.75 2.28 15.66
N TYR A 65 9.36 1.82 14.56
CA TYR A 65 9.38 2.58 13.30
C TYR A 65 7.99 2.78 12.71
N ALA A 66 7.04 1.88 12.97
CA ALA A 66 5.68 2.00 12.48
C ALA A 66 4.98 3.27 12.99
N SER A 67 5.32 3.73 14.21
CA SER A 67 4.77 4.95 14.82
C SER A 67 5.12 6.25 14.08
N HIS A 68 6.14 6.21 13.21
CA HIS A 68 6.54 7.34 12.39
C HIS A 68 5.82 7.39 11.04
N ILE A 69 5.09 6.35 10.67
CA ILE A 69 4.36 6.28 9.41
C ILE A 69 3.11 7.14 9.50
N ARG A 70 3.03 8.17 8.65
CA ARG A 70 1.90 9.10 8.57
C ARG A 70 1.10 8.94 7.30
N ARG A 71 1.73 8.48 6.22
CA ARG A 71 1.09 8.29 4.91
C ARG A 71 1.43 6.92 4.35
N ILE A 72 0.40 6.20 3.91
CA ILE A 72 0.55 4.92 3.23
C ILE A 72 -0.17 4.98 1.90
N VAL A 73 0.51 4.55 0.84
CA VAL A 73 -0.03 4.44 -0.51
C VAL A 73 0.11 2.99 -0.97
N PHE A 74 -1.00 2.28 -1.05
CA PHE A 74 -1.10 0.92 -1.56
C PHE A 74 -1.42 0.93 -3.06
N GLY A 75 -0.63 0.19 -3.83
CA GLY A 75 -0.83 -0.10 -5.25
C GLY A 75 -1.77 -1.28 -5.51
N GLY A 76 -2.25 -1.95 -4.46
CA GLY A 76 -3.21 -3.06 -4.53
C GLY A 76 -3.68 -3.45 -3.13
N VAL A 77 -4.51 -4.49 -3.06
CA VAL A 77 -5.06 -5.00 -1.79
C VAL A 77 -4.45 -6.37 -1.51
N TRP A 78 -3.66 -6.45 -0.43
CA TRP A 78 -2.87 -7.64 -0.05
C TRP A 78 -3.02 -7.93 1.43
N ALA A 79 -2.99 -9.21 1.84
CA ALA A 79 -3.13 -9.60 3.25
C ALA A 79 -2.15 -8.88 4.19
N GLU A 80 -0.87 -8.84 3.82
CA GLU A 80 0.17 -8.17 4.62
C GLU A 80 -0.07 -6.67 4.80
N GLY A 81 -0.89 -6.06 3.94
CA GLY A 81 -1.29 -4.66 4.11
C GLY A 81 -2.10 -4.46 5.39
N GLY A 82 -2.90 -5.46 5.79
CA GLY A 82 -3.61 -5.47 7.06
C GLY A 82 -2.67 -5.48 8.27
N GLU A 83 -1.59 -6.27 8.22
CA GLU A 83 -0.56 -6.27 9.27
C GLU A 83 0.10 -4.89 9.40
N LEU A 84 0.49 -4.27 8.28
CA LEU A 84 1.06 -2.92 8.28
C LEU A 84 0.10 -1.89 8.90
N LEU A 85 -1.18 -1.96 8.53
CA LEU A 85 -2.21 -1.07 9.07
C LEU A 85 -2.39 -1.26 10.58
N ARG A 86 -2.36 -2.50 11.09
CA ARG A 86 -2.39 -2.76 12.54
C ARG A 86 -1.19 -2.16 13.26
N MET A 87 0.01 -2.29 12.69
CA MET A 87 1.24 -1.74 13.29
C MET A 87 1.27 -0.20 13.28
N ALA A 88 0.79 0.42 12.21
CA ALA A 88 0.85 1.87 12.00
C ALA A 88 -0.47 2.60 12.34
N GLY A 89 -1.51 1.88 12.77
CA GLY A 89 -2.89 2.36 12.82
C GLY A 89 -3.11 3.61 13.67
N GLY A 90 -2.32 3.80 14.74
CA GLY A 90 -2.41 5.00 15.58
C GLY A 90 -1.74 6.25 15.00
N SER A 91 -0.79 6.08 14.07
CA SER A 91 0.02 7.18 13.54
C SER A 91 -0.37 7.63 12.13
N VAL A 92 -1.01 6.75 11.35
CA VAL A 92 -1.43 7.05 9.97
C VAL A 92 -2.47 8.17 9.97
N ARG A 93 -2.28 9.12 9.06
CA ARG A 93 -3.16 10.28 8.83
C ARG A 93 -3.71 10.31 7.42
N LEU A 94 -2.96 9.78 6.44
CA LEU A 94 -3.39 9.66 5.06
C LEU A 94 -3.23 8.22 4.57
N LEU A 95 -4.31 7.65 4.07
CA LEU A 95 -4.34 6.34 3.45
C LEU A 95 -4.81 6.46 2.00
N ASP A 96 -4.01 5.95 1.07
CA ASP A 96 -4.36 5.86 -0.35
C ASP A 96 -4.35 4.39 -0.76
N VAL A 97 -5.50 3.88 -1.21
CA VAL A 97 -5.68 2.49 -1.61
C VAL A 97 -6.09 2.43 -3.07
N MET A 98 -5.30 1.72 -3.88
CA MET A 98 -5.70 1.34 -5.23
C MET A 98 -6.48 0.02 -5.19
N LEU A 99 -7.72 0.05 -5.67
CA LEU A 99 -8.54 -1.15 -5.84
C LEU A 99 -7.93 -2.02 -6.93
N ASP A 100 -7.88 -3.34 -6.70
CA ASP A 100 -7.42 -4.30 -7.69
C ASP A 100 -8.41 -5.44 -7.88
N THR A 101 -8.13 -6.27 -8.88
CA THR A 101 -8.88 -7.48 -9.21
C THR A 101 -7.98 -8.70 -9.21
N THR A 102 -6.83 -8.62 -8.53
CA THR A 102 -5.94 -9.76 -8.32
C THR A 102 -6.76 -10.77 -7.53
N GLN A 103 -7.30 -11.74 -8.25
CA GLN A 103 -8.16 -12.77 -7.69
C GLN A 103 -7.29 -13.74 -6.89
N PHE A 104 -7.78 -14.08 -5.69
CA PHE A 104 -7.75 -15.40 -5.08
C PHE A 104 -6.57 -16.28 -5.52
N GLY A 105 -5.48 -16.22 -4.75
CA GLY A 105 -4.35 -17.14 -4.69
C GLY A 105 -4.05 -18.06 -5.90
N PRO A 106 -2.79 -18.11 -6.38
CA PRO A 106 -2.35 -19.15 -7.30
C PRO A 106 -2.26 -20.49 -6.55
N GLY A 107 -3.36 -21.22 -6.50
CA GLY A 107 -3.45 -22.53 -5.87
C GLY A 107 -4.56 -23.35 -6.49
N LEU A 108 -4.26 -23.96 -7.64
CA LEU A 108 -5.09 -24.90 -8.40
C LEU A 108 -6.22 -24.28 -9.23
N GLY A 109 -5.82 -23.68 -10.35
CA GLY A 109 -6.64 -23.61 -11.57
C GLY A 109 -6.93 -24.99 -12.18
N LEU A 110 -7.43 -25.92 -11.37
CA LEU A 110 -8.18 -27.09 -11.85
C LEU A 110 -9.64 -26.70 -11.76
N GLY A 111 -10.23 -26.47 -12.92
CA GLY A 111 -11.62 -26.09 -13.06
C GLY A 111 -12.53 -27.01 -12.26
N VAL A 112 -13.28 -26.40 -11.35
CA VAL A 112 -14.60 -26.92 -11.00
C VAL A 112 -15.57 -25.77 -11.27
N SER A 113 -16.05 -25.76 -12.50
CA SER A 113 -17.36 -25.21 -12.84
C SER A 113 -18.39 -26.01 -12.03
N GLY A 114 -18.53 -25.66 -10.75
CA GLY A 114 -19.43 -26.30 -9.80
C GLY A 114 -20.44 -25.27 -9.32
N SER A 115 -21.64 -25.34 -9.89
CA SER A 115 -22.84 -24.65 -9.44
C SER A 115 -22.97 -24.74 -7.92
N GLY A 116 -22.73 -23.62 -7.23
CA GLY A 116 -22.93 -23.49 -5.80
C GLY A 116 -22.80 -22.03 -5.39
N HIS A 117 -23.76 -21.53 -4.63
CA HIS A 117 -23.81 -20.19 -4.02
C HIS A 117 -22.67 -19.94 -2.98
N GLY A 118 -21.47 -20.47 -3.19
CA GLY A 118 -20.32 -20.23 -2.34
C GLY A 118 -19.67 -18.91 -2.74
N GLN A 119 -19.84 -17.87 -1.92
CA GLN A 119 -18.96 -16.71 -1.97
C GLN A 119 -17.52 -17.20 -1.82
N VAL A 120 -16.73 -17.15 -2.89
CA VAL A 120 -15.29 -17.33 -2.80
C VAL A 120 -14.80 -16.20 -1.87
N ARG A 121 -14.20 -16.58 -0.72
CA ARG A 121 -13.69 -15.66 0.31
C ARG A 121 -12.28 -15.19 -0.01
N ASP A 122 -12.11 -13.89 -0.23
CA ASP A 122 -10.85 -13.30 -0.65
C ASP A 122 -10.04 -13.02 0.61
N LEU A 123 -9.20 -13.99 1.00
CA LEU A 123 -8.42 -13.91 2.24
C LEU A 123 -7.52 -12.67 2.28
N ASP A 124 -6.96 -12.26 1.12
CA ASP A 124 -6.14 -11.05 1.04
C ASP A 124 -6.97 -9.80 1.35
N ALA A 125 -8.17 -9.71 0.80
CA ALA A 125 -9.08 -8.60 1.08
C ALA A 125 -9.60 -8.63 2.52
N GLU A 126 -9.91 -9.80 3.06
CA GLU A 126 -10.39 -9.98 4.44
C GLU A 126 -9.33 -9.49 5.46
N GLU A 127 -8.10 -9.98 5.36
CA GLU A 127 -6.98 -9.57 6.23
C GLU A 127 -6.67 -8.08 6.10
N PHE A 128 -6.65 -7.57 4.87
CA PHE A 128 -6.47 -6.14 4.64
C PHE A 128 -7.56 -5.30 5.31
N CYS A 129 -8.83 -5.70 5.14
CA CYS A 129 -9.97 -4.98 5.70
C CYS A 129 -10.08 -5.11 7.21
N GLU A 130 -9.62 -6.21 7.81
CA GLU A 130 -9.47 -6.33 9.25
C GLU A 130 -8.48 -5.29 9.77
N GLY A 131 -7.32 -5.15 9.13
CA GLY A 131 -6.35 -4.13 9.50
C GLY A 131 -6.85 -2.69 9.35
N LEU A 132 -7.72 -2.41 8.37
CA LEU A 132 -8.34 -1.09 8.20
C LEU A 132 -9.15 -0.67 9.43
N ARG A 133 -9.81 -1.60 10.11
CA ARG A 133 -10.66 -1.30 11.29
C ARG A 133 -9.84 -0.81 12.49
N GLU A 134 -8.56 -1.17 12.54
CA GLU A 134 -7.64 -0.77 13.61
C GLU A 134 -7.03 0.62 13.39
N VAL A 135 -7.23 1.21 12.21
CA VAL A 135 -6.73 2.56 11.90
C VAL A 135 -7.55 3.61 12.65
N ARG A 136 -6.87 4.53 13.33
CA ARG A 136 -7.48 5.62 14.11
C ARG A 136 -6.86 6.97 13.76
N GLY A 137 -7.64 8.04 13.90
CA GLY A 137 -7.17 9.40 13.58
C GLY A 137 -6.85 9.59 12.10
N LEU A 138 -7.50 8.81 11.22
CA LEU A 138 -7.34 8.96 9.78
C LEU A 138 -8.02 10.27 9.35
N THR A 139 -7.24 11.17 8.75
CA THR A 139 -7.73 12.48 8.30
C THR A 139 -8.11 12.47 6.82
N HIS A 140 -7.42 11.66 6.02
CA HIS A 140 -7.60 11.60 4.56
C HIS A 140 -7.61 10.15 4.08
N LEU A 141 -8.65 9.78 3.34
CA LEU A 141 -8.74 8.51 2.63
C LEU A 141 -8.88 8.79 1.13
N VAL A 142 -8.03 8.13 0.32
CA VAL A 142 -8.14 8.12 -1.13
C VAL A 142 -8.36 6.68 -1.58
N VAL A 143 -9.43 6.43 -2.33
CA VAL A 143 -9.67 5.13 -2.97
C VAL A 143 -9.60 5.32 -4.47
N ARG A 144 -8.57 4.73 -5.11
CA ARG A 144 -8.34 4.83 -6.55
C ARG A 144 -8.89 3.62 -7.27
N LYS A 145 -9.55 3.86 -8.40
CA LYS A 145 -10.00 2.82 -9.33
C LYS A 145 -9.11 2.83 -10.58
N PRO A 146 -8.33 1.77 -10.84
CA PRO A 146 -7.65 1.61 -12.12
C PRO A 146 -8.64 1.48 -13.28
N GLY A 147 -8.23 1.86 -14.49
CA GLY A 147 -9.10 1.80 -15.67
C GLY A 147 -9.65 0.42 -16.01
N HIS A 148 -8.98 -0.66 -15.57
CA HIS A 148 -9.37 -2.06 -15.81
C HIS A 148 -10.25 -2.67 -14.70
N VAL A 149 -10.50 -1.94 -13.60
CA VAL A 149 -11.26 -2.46 -12.45
C VAL A 149 -12.71 -2.00 -12.51
N TYR A 150 -13.64 -2.94 -12.35
CA TYR A 150 -15.08 -2.66 -12.30
C TYR A 150 -15.56 -2.74 -10.85
N LEU A 151 -16.28 -1.71 -10.39
CA LEU A 151 -16.79 -1.65 -9.00
C LEU A 151 -17.86 -2.71 -8.70
N THR A 152 -18.39 -3.35 -9.74
CA THR A 152 -19.34 -4.47 -9.64
C THR A 152 -18.66 -5.81 -9.35
N GLN A 153 -17.32 -5.90 -9.48
CA GLN A 153 -16.57 -7.12 -9.17
C GLN A 153 -16.54 -7.37 -7.66
N ALA A 154 -16.46 -8.64 -7.27
CA ALA A 154 -16.61 -9.09 -5.89
C ALA A 154 -15.60 -8.42 -4.92
N LYS A 155 -14.30 -8.45 -5.23
CA LYS A 155 -13.24 -7.90 -4.38
C LYS A 155 -13.35 -6.37 -4.22
N PRO A 156 -13.42 -5.54 -5.29
CA PRO A 156 -13.66 -4.10 -5.14
C PRO A 156 -14.93 -3.76 -4.36
N ARG A 157 -16.04 -4.48 -4.62
CA ARG A 157 -17.31 -4.26 -3.91
C ARG A 157 -17.18 -4.59 -2.42
N TYR A 158 -16.49 -5.67 -2.09
CA TYR A 158 -16.21 -6.07 -0.71
C TYR A 158 -15.35 -5.03 0.00
N VAL A 159 -14.20 -4.66 -0.57
CA VAL A 159 -13.30 -3.65 0.02
C VAL A 159 -14.02 -2.32 0.22
N LEU A 160 -14.81 -1.86 -0.75
CA LEU A 160 -15.59 -0.64 -0.61
C LEU A 160 -16.64 -0.73 0.51
N ALA A 161 -17.29 -1.89 0.67
CA ALA A 161 -18.25 -2.10 1.75
C ALA A 161 -17.56 -2.10 3.12
N GLU A 162 -16.41 -2.74 3.26
CA GLU A 162 -15.64 -2.74 4.51
C GLU A 162 -15.07 -1.35 4.83
N VAL A 163 -14.56 -0.63 3.83
CA VAL A 163 -14.15 0.77 3.99
C VAL A 163 -15.32 1.61 4.46
N ALA A 164 -16.51 1.46 3.87
CA ALA A 164 -17.69 2.21 4.30
C ALA A 164 -18.05 1.95 5.77
N ARG A 165 -17.90 0.71 6.26
CA ARG A 165 -18.10 0.39 7.68
C ARG A 165 -16.99 0.97 8.57
N ALA A 166 -15.73 0.89 8.15
CA ALA A 166 -14.60 1.41 8.92
C ALA A 166 -14.66 2.94 9.07
N VAL A 167 -15.17 3.64 8.05
CA VAL A 167 -15.36 5.11 8.07
C VAL A 167 -16.26 5.56 9.23
N GLU A 168 -17.21 4.73 9.68
CA GLU A 168 -18.07 5.05 10.84
C GLU A 168 -17.26 5.25 12.13
N GLY A 169 -16.06 4.66 12.24
CA GLY A 169 -15.16 4.80 13.39
C GLY A 169 -14.06 5.84 13.22
N TRP A 170 -14.03 6.59 12.11
CA TRP A 170 -12.99 7.58 11.83
C TRP A 170 -13.48 9.02 12.04
N ASP A 171 -13.53 9.43 13.30
CA ASP A 171 -14.07 10.73 13.73
C ASP A 171 -13.32 11.95 13.14
N GLU A 172 -12.03 11.78 12.83
CA GLU A 172 -11.16 12.86 12.32
C GLU A 172 -11.14 12.95 10.78
N LEU A 173 -11.96 12.16 10.07
CA LEU A 173 -11.92 12.09 8.61
C LEU A 173 -12.49 13.37 7.97
N VAL A 174 -11.58 14.26 7.57
CA VAL A 174 -11.89 15.47 6.80
C VAL A 174 -12.03 15.06 5.33
N ARG A 175 -13.25 14.69 4.90
CA ARG A 175 -13.67 14.31 3.53
C ARG A 175 -12.71 14.74 2.39
N ILE A 176 -12.39 13.86 1.42
CA ILE A 176 -12.60 14.01 -0.06
C ILE A 176 -12.45 12.64 -0.78
N PHE A 177 -13.53 12.13 -1.39
CA PHE A 177 -13.48 11.12 -2.45
C PHE A 177 -13.04 11.81 -3.76
N SER A 178 -11.81 11.58 -4.24
CA SER A 178 -11.45 11.98 -5.60
C SER A 178 -11.40 10.75 -6.49
N PHE A 179 -12.47 10.55 -7.25
CA PHE A 179 -12.41 9.78 -8.49
C PHE A 179 -11.83 10.71 -9.55
N PRO A 180 -10.58 10.55 -10.00
CA PRO A 180 -10.14 11.19 -11.23
C PRO A 180 -10.93 10.53 -12.37
N PHE A 181 -12.08 11.11 -12.73
CA PHE A 181 -12.75 10.80 -13.98
C PHE A 181 -11.83 11.30 -15.10
N VAL A 182 -11.01 10.40 -15.63
CA VAL A 182 -10.27 10.64 -16.86
C VAL A 182 -11.32 10.85 -17.96
N ARG A 183 -11.62 12.12 -18.28
CA ARG A 183 -12.29 12.49 -19.52
C ARG A 183 -11.46 11.91 -20.65
N ARG A 184 -11.88 10.77 -21.20
CA ARG A 184 -11.42 10.34 -22.53
C ARG A 184 -11.81 11.47 -23.47
N ARG A 185 -10.82 12.25 -23.94
CA ARG A 185 -11.01 13.02 -25.17
C ARG A 185 -11.19 11.98 -26.26
N SER A 186 -12.41 11.92 -26.79
CA SER A 186 -12.71 11.26 -28.04
C SER A 186 -11.80 11.88 -29.09
N ALA A 187 -10.77 11.15 -29.54
CA ALA A 187 -10.11 11.47 -30.78
C ALA A 187 -11.08 11.09 -31.90
N GLN A 188 -11.65 12.10 -32.55
CA GLN A 188 -12.26 11.96 -33.86
C GLN A 188 -11.16 11.55 -34.84
N CYS A 189 -11.36 10.41 -35.50
CA CYS A 189 -10.85 10.13 -36.84
C CYS A 189 -12.06 9.78 -37.69
#